data_AF-A0A7R7AU91-F1
#
_entry.id   AF-A0A7R7AU91-F1
#
_cell.length_a   1.000
_cell.length_b   1.000
_cell.length_c   1.000
_cell.angle_alpha   90.00
_cell.angle_beta   90.00
_cell.angle_gamma   90.00
#
_symmetry.space_group_name_H-M   'P 1'
#
loop_
_entity.id
_entity.type
_entity.pdbx_description
1 polymer ?
#
loop_
_entity_poly.entity_id
_entity_poly.type
_entity_poly.pdbx_seq_one_letter_code
_entity_poly.pdbx_strand_id
1 'polypeptide(L)'
;MLAAVARGGRPFTAAQVIAESRRFKGGFDRPLLARGEILNPVTGEIVTDCLSLSKALDVLRERHGIDTTVRKLITMLGRKKLVEFRLAWRMVPMATDPTARKPEYRHEAIATRTAMDDGLLISIDYGRNGEKWVRTLATPDGLAFLAGLLKAPAGAVKKPKARDTVRAFLAGGRTQAEIVQLSGMSKQVVSYHAKSISNL
;
A
#
# COMPACT_ATOMS: atom_id res chain seq x y z
N MET A 1 -12.44 -14.16 -18.71
CA MET A 1 -11.66 -13.55 -19.82
C MET A 1 -12.06 -12.11 -20.14
N LEU A 2 -13.36 -11.75 -20.27
CA LEU A 2 -13.76 -10.39 -20.68
C LEU A 2 -13.57 -9.27 -19.63
N ALA A 3 -13.61 -9.60 -18.33
CA ALA A 3 -13.53 -8.59 -17.27
C ALA A 3 -12.12 -8.00 -17.05
N ALA A 4 -11.06 -8.72 -17.47
CA ALA A 4 -9.66 -8.25 -17.35
C ALA A 4 -9.31 -7.28 -18.50
N VAL A 5 -9.76 -7.59 -19.72
CA VAL A 5 -9.55 -6.75 -20.91
C VAL A 5 -10.27 -5.39 -20.78
N ALA A 6 -11.47 -5.39 -20.20
CA ALA A 6 -12.22 -4.16 -19.92
C ALA A 6 -11.55 -3.23 -18.88
N ARG A 7 -10.56 -3.73 -18.12
CA ARG A 7 -9.85 -3.01 -17.05
C ARG A 7 -8.37 -2.74 -17.35
N GLY A 8 -7.93 -2.98 -18.59
CA GLY A 8 -6.56 -2.70 -19.04
C GLY A 8 -5.58 -3.88 -18.95
N GLY A 9 -6.02 -5.06 -18.53
CA GLY A 9 -5.20 -6.28 -18.57
C GLY A 9 -5.06 -6.83 -19.99
N ARG A 10 -3.83 -7.20 -20.39
CA ARG A 10 -3.61 -7.85 -21.68
C ARG A 10 -4.05 -9.32 -21.60
N PRO A 11 -4.94 -9.79 -22.49
CA PRO A 11 -5.26 -11.21 -22.56
C PRO A 11 -4.05 -11.99 -23.08
N PHE A 12 -3.78 -13.16 -22.51
CA PHE A 12 -2.81 -14.08 -23.07
C PHE A 12 -3.19 -14.43 -24.51
N THR A 13 -2.20 -14.38 -25.40
CA THR A 13 -2.37 -14.86 -26.78
C THR A 13 -2.52 -16.38 -26.77
N ALA A 14 -3.22 -16.95 -27.76
CA ALA A 14 -3.42 -18.40 -27.87
C ALA A 14 -2.09 -19.18 -27.83
N ALA A 15 -1.00 -18.60 -28.35
CA ALA A 15 0.34 -19.18 -28.29
C ALA A 15 0.90 -19.28 -26.85
N GLN A 16 0.66 -18.27 -26.02
CA GLN A 16 1.06 -18.27 -24.61
C GLN A 16 0.23 -19.25 -23.80
N VAL A 17 -1.08 -19.35 -24.08
CA VAL A 17 -1.95 -20.37 -23.47
C VAL A 17 -1.46 -21.78 -23.82
N ILE A 18 -1.03 -22.02 -25.06
CA ILE A 18 -0.51 -23.32 -25.53
C ILE A 18 0.86 -23.64 -24.91
N ALA A 19 1.75 -22.66 -24.74
CA ALA A 19 3.05 -22.83 -24.09
C ALA A 19 2.89 -23.21 -22.60
N GLU A 20 2.00 -22.53 -21.89
CA GLU A 20 1.72 -22.79 -20.47
C GLU A 20 0.94 -24.09 -20.27
N SER A 21 0.06 -24.44 -21.21
CA SER A 21 -0.63 -25.75 -21.25
C SER A 21 0.36 -26.91 -21.45
N ARG A 22 1.46 -26.70 -22.18
CA ARG A 22 2.53 -27.71 -22.32
C ARG A 22 3.35 -27.86 -21.03
N ARG A 23 3.56 -26.78 -20.25
CA ARG A 23 4.17 -26.85 -18.91
C ARG A 23 3.27 -27.60 -17.91
N PHE A 24 1.94 -27.54 -18.07
CA PHE A 24 0.95 -28.24 -17.26
C PHE A 24 0.89 -29.77 -17.48
N LYS A 25 1.24 -30.25 -18.68
CA LYS A 25 1.11 -31.67 -19.07
C LYS A 25 2.17 -32.63 -18.48
N GLY A 26 3.05 -32.14 -17.60
CA GLY A 26 4.13 -32.92 -16.97
C GLY A 26 3.75 -33.72 -15.71
N GLY A 27 2.46 -33.80 -15.33
CA GLY A 27 2.02 -34.56 -14.14
C GLY A 27 2.23 -33.85 -12.81
N PHE A 28 2.37 -32.51 -12.81
CA PHE A 28 2.48 -31.70 -11.60
C PHE A 28 1.17 -30.95 -11.34
N ASP A 29 0.66 -31.00 -10.10
CA ASP A 29 -0.53 -30.25 -9.64
C ASP A 29 -0.33 -28.71 -9.64
N ARG A 30 0.88 -28.24 -9.96
CA ARG A 30 1.27 -26.83 -9.98
C ARG A 30 2.16 -26.51 -11.19
N PRO A 31 2.08 -25.29 -11.76
CA PRO A 31 2.94 -24.88 -12.86
C PRO A 31 4.42 -24.87 -12.44
N LEU A 32 5.29 -25.41 -13.29
CA LEU A 32 6.74 -25.25 -13.20
C LEU A 32 7.11 -23.81 -13.52
N LEU A 33 7.38 -23.01 -12.49
CA LEU A 33 7.77 -21.60 -12.63
C LEU A 33 9.28 -21.47 -12.86
N ALA A 34 9.67 -20.64 -13.82
CA ALA A 34 11.05 -20.24 -14.02
C ALA A 34 11.51 -19.29 -12.89
N ARG A 35 12.83 -19.07 -12.78
CA ARG A 35 13.38 -18.16 -11.78
C ARG A 35 12.82 -16.76 -11.97
N GLY A 36 12.13 -16.24 -10.95
CA GLY A 36 11.55 -14.89 -10.96
C GLY A 36 10.09 -14.82 -11.45
N GLU A 37 9.54 -15.94 -11.94
CA GLU A 37 8.12 -16.07 -12.24
C GLU A 37 7.32 -16.31 -10.95
N ILE A 38 6.20 -15.61 -10.79
CA ILE A 38 5.29 -15.74 -9.66
C ILE A 38 3.89 -15.96 -10.19
N LEU A 39 3.24 -17.04 -9.74
CA LEU A 39 1.84 -17.29 -10.04
C LEU A 39 0.94 -16.39 -9.18
N ASN A 40 0.07 -15.63 -9.81
CA ASN A 40 -1.03 -14.95 -9.13
C ASN A 40 -2.09 -16.00 -8.73
N PRO A 41 -2.33 -16.23 -7.43
CA PRO A 41 -3.25 -17.27 -6.97
C PRO A 41 -4.73 -16.96 -7.26
N VAL A 42 -5.07 -15.72 -7.61
CA VAL A 42 -6.44 -15.30 -7.91
C VAL A 42 -6.73 -15.39 -9.40
N THR A 43 -5.83 -14.87 -10.24
CA THR A 43 -6.04 -14.81 -11.69
C THR A 43 -5.47 -16.01 -12.44
N GLY A 44 -4.54 -16.76 -11.83
CA GLY A 44 -3.81 -17.86 -12.48
C GLY A 44 -2.72 -17.39 -13.44
N GLU A 45 -2.46 -16.09 -13.50
CA GLU A 45 -1.46 -15.50 -14.39
C GLU A 45 -0.06 -15.60 -13.81
N ILE A 46 0.93 -15.82 -14.66
CA ILE A 46 2.35 -15.78 -14.27
C ILE A 46 2.86 -14.35 -14.48
N VAL A 47 3.38 -13.75 -13.42
CA VAL A 47 3.90 -12.38 -13.39
C VAL A 47 5.39 -12.42 -13.03
N THR A 48 6.18 -11.63 -13.75
CA THR A 48 7.62 -11.44 -13.51
C THR A 48 7.91 -10.04 -12.96
N ASP A 49 9.16 -9.84 -12.51
CA ASP A 49 9.66 -8.52 -12.05
C ASP A 49 8.87 -7.91 -10.88
N CYS A 50 8.23 -8.77 -10.10
CA CYS A 50 7.53 -8.38 -8.88
C CYS A 50 8.53 -7.88 -7.82
N LEU A 51 8.26 -6.70 -7.27
CA LEU A 51 9.11 -6.08 -6.26
C LEU A 51 8.42 -6.11 -4.89
N SER A 52 9.20 -6.30 -3.82
CA SER A 52 8.68 -6.02 -2.48
C SER A 52 8.31 -4.54 -2.36
N LEU A 53 7.35 -4.19 -1.50
CA LEU A 53 6.95 -2.79 -1.32
C LEU A 53 8.13 -1.86 -0.99
N SER A 54 9.13 -2.33 -0.24
CA SER A 54 10.36 -1.57 0.01
C SER A 54 11.15 -1.32 -1.27
N LYS A 55 11.42 -2.36 -2.08
CA LYS A 55 12.15 -2.22 -3.34
C LYS A 55 11.37 -1.40 -4.37
N ALA A 56 10.05 -1.53 -4.39
CA ALA A 56 9.18 -0.71 -5.23
C ALA A 56 9.35 0.77 -4.89
N LEU A 57 9.45 1.13 -3.61
CA LEU A 57 9.72 2.51 -3.21
C LEU A 57 11.10 3.00 -3.63
N ASP A 58 12.12 2.16 -3.56
CA ASP A 58 13.46 2.53 -4.05
C ASP A 58 13.41 2.89 -5.55
N VAL A 59 12.75 2.04 -6.36
CA VAL A 59 12.57 2.29 -7.79
C VAL A 59 11.72 3.54 -8.07
N LEU A 60 10.67 3.78 -7.29
CA LEU A 60 9.84 4.98 -7.42
C LEU A 60 10.59 6.26 -7.03
N ARG A 61 11.46 6.19 -6.01
CA ARG A 61 12.32 7.30 -5.62
C ARG A 61 13.30 7.64 -6.73
N GLU A 62 14.01 6.66 -7.27
CA GLU A 62 14.99 6.84 -8.33
C GLU A 62 14.36 7.37 -9.63
N ARG A 63 13.25 6.78 -10.07
CA ARG A 63 12.66 7.10 -11.37
C ARG A 63 11.74 8.30 -11.36
N HIS A 64 11.16 8.64 -10.21
CA HIS A 64 10.07 9.62 -10.13
C HIS A 64 10.25 10.65 -9.02
N GLY A 65 11.35 10.62 -8.26
CA GLY A 65 11.61 11.57 -7.18
C GLY A 65 10.60 11.48 -6.03
N ILE A 66 9.89 10.35 -5.91
CA ILE A 66 8.89 10.16 -4.85
C ILE A 66 9.60 9.78 -3.57
N ASP A 67 9.58 10.68 -2.57
CA ASP A 67 10.08 10.36 -1.24
C ASP A 67 8.92 10.02 -0.28
N THR A 68 8.76 8.73 -0.02
CA THR A 68 7.78 8.21 0.94
C THR A 68 8.35 7.02 1.70
N THR A 69 7.66 6.60 2.76
CA THR A 69 8.08 5.46 3.58
C THR A 69 7.13 4.28 3.35
N VAL A 70 7.63 3.05 3.54
CA VAL A 70 6.82 1.82 3.43
C VAL A 70 5.59 1.90 4.33
N ARG A 71 5.72 2.46 5.54
CA ARG A 71 4.60 2.65 6.47
C ARG A 71 3.52 3.58 5.92
N LYS A 72 3.92 4.70 5.29
CA LYS A 72 2.98 5.63 4.63
C LYS A 72 2.30 4.96 3.44
N LEU A 73 3.07 4.25 2.62
CA LEU A 73 2.56 3.49 1.47
C LEU A 73 1.50 2.47 1.90
N ILE A 74 1.83 1.60 2.87
CA ILE A 74 0.90 0.59 3.38
C ILE A 74 -0.39 1.25 3.91
N THR A 75 -0.26 2.36 4.66
CA THR A 75 -1.42 3.09 5.17
C THR A 75 -2.30 3.63 4.04
N MET A 76 -1.71 4.15 2.96
CA MET A 76 -2.43 4.61 1.78
C MET A 76 -3.13 3.48 1.04
N LEU A 77 -2.44 2.35 0.85
CA LEU A 77 -3.01 1.16 0.23
C LEU A 77 -4.19 0.62 1.04
N GLY A 78 -4.09 0.63 2.37
CA GLY A 78 -5.17 0.22 3.26
C GLY A 78 -6.40 1.12 3.14
N ARG A 79 -6.20 2.45 3.08
CA ARG A 79 -7.30 3.40 2.83
C ARG A 79 -8.00 3.19 1.49
N LYS A 80 -7.26 2.71 0.49
CA LYS A 80 -7.79 2.36 -0.84
C LYS A 80 -8.31 0.93 -0.95
N LYS A 81 -8.35 0.18 0.17
CA LYS A 81 -8.78 -1.23 0.22
C LYS A 81 -7.97 -2.15 -0.71
N LEU A 82 -6.72 -1.78 -1.00
CA LEU A 82 -5.80 -2.60 -1.81
C LEU A 82 -5.00 -3.57 -0.94
N VAL A 83 -4.83 -3.25 0.34
CA VAL A 83 -4.28 -4.17 1.33
C VAL A 83 -5.16 -4.23 2.56
N GLU A 84 -5.11 -5.35 3.24
CA GLU A 84 -5.71 -5.57 4.55
C GLU A 84 -4.66 -6.10 5.53
N PHE A 85 -4.80 -5.79 6.81
CA PHE A 85 -3.88 -6.31 7.82
C PHE A 85 -4.37 -7.66 8.30
N ARG A 86 -3.51 -8.69 8.21
CA ARG A 86 -3.76 -10.00 8.82
C ARG A 86 -2.68 -10.32 9.83
N LEU A 87 -3.07 -11.09 10.86
CA LEU A 87 -2.14 -11.61 11.83
C LEU A 87 -1.28 -12.71 11.19
N ALA A 88 0.02 -12.46 11.12
CA ALA A 88 1.06 -13.38 10.69
C ALA A 88 1.88 -13.83 11.90
N TRP A 89 2.50 -15.01 11.80
CA TRP A 89 3.37 -15.51 12.85
C TRP A 89 4.50 -16.39 12.32
N ARG A 90 5.64 -16.37 13.01
CA ARG A 90 6.79 -17.28 12.78
C ARG A 90 7.43 -17.73 14.08
N MET A 91 8.28 -18.76 14.01
CA MET A 91 9.05 -19.22 15.15
C MET A 91 10.42 -18.52 15.21
N VAL A 92 10.63 -17.71 16.24
CA VAL A 92 11.91 -17.03 16.50
C VAL A 92 12.62 -17.67 17.70
N PRO A 93 13.97 -17.67 17.74
CA PRO A 93 14.71 -18.10 18.92
C PRO A 93 14.31 -17.27 20.15
N MET A 94 14.29 -17.90 21.32
CA MET A 94 14.14 -17.15 22.57
C MET A 94 15.43 -16.38 22.87
N ALA A 95 15.30 -15.17 23.41
CA ALA A 95 16.46 -14.36 23.79
C ALA A 95 17.26 -14.99 24.94
N THR A 96 16.57 -15.72 25.82
CA THR A 96 17.15 -16.40 27.00
C THR A 96 17.72 -17.77 26.67
N ASP A 97 17.24 -18.41 25.60
CA ASP A 97 17.68 -19.72 25.14
C ASP A 97 17.54 -19.80 23.61
N PRO A 98 18.65 -19.69 22.85
CA PRO A 98 18.62 -19.75 21.39
C PRO A 98 18.18 -21.11 20.82
N THR A 99 18.19 -22.17 21.62
CA THR A 99 17.76 -23.53 21.21
C THR A 99 16.25 -23.69 21.32
N ALA A 100 15.61 -22.92 22.21
CA ALA A 100 14.16 -22.82 22.32
C ALA A 100 13.57 -21.83 21.31
N ARG A 101 12.36 -22.12 20.80
CA ARG A 101 11.64 -21.28 19.84
C ARG A 101 10.33 -20.79 20.42
N LYS A 102 9.95 -19.55 20.12
CA LYS A 102 8.66 -18.95 20.47
C LYS A 102 7.95 -18.36 19.25
N PRO A 103 6.62 -18.27 19.25
CA PRO A 103 5.91 -17.54 18.20
C PRO A 103 6.16 -16.03 18.32
N GLU A 104 6.49 -15.40 17.21
CA GLU A 104 6.47 -13.96 17.00
C GLU A 104 5.27 -13.61 16.14
N TYR A 105 4.34 -12.82 16.69
CA TYR A 105 3.15 -12.35 15.99
C TYR A 105 3.37 -10.95 15.44
N ARG A 106 2.93 -10.71 14.19
CA ARG A 106 3.00 -9.40 13.53
C ARG A 106 1.76 -9.19 12.67
N HIS A 107 1.34 -7.94 12.51
CA HIS A 107 0.34 -7.58 11.52
C HIS A 107 1.03 -7.32 10.19
N GLU A 108 0.78 -8.17 9.21
CA GLU A 108 1.31 -8.03 7.84
C GLU A 108 0.25 -7.43 6.93
N ALA A 109 0.68 -6.54 6.03
CA ALA A 109 -0.18 -5.97 5.01
C ALA A 109 -0.26 -6.92 3.82
N ILE A 110 -1.43 -7.53 3.62
CA ILE A 110 -1.70 -8.54 2.60
C ILE A 110 -2.54 -7.91 1.49
N ALA A 111 -2.23 -8.22 0.24
CA ALA A 111 -3.01 -7.76 -0.90
C ALA A 111 -4.45 -8.28 -0.79
N THR A 112 -5.43 -7.40 -1.00
CA THR A 112 -6.82 -7.84 -1.06
C THR A 112 -7.05 -8.66 -2.32
N ARG A 113 -8.10 -9.50 -2.32
CA ARG A 113 -8.48 -10.27 -3.51
C ARG A 113 -8.68 -9.37 -4.73
N THR A 114 -9.26 -8.18 -4.53
CA THR A 114 -9.45 -7.18 -5.60
C THR A 114 -8.12 -6.67 -6.15
N ALA A 115 -7.15 -6.31 -5.29
CA ALA A 115 -5.84 -5.85 -5.76
C ALA A 115 -5.06 -6.93 -6.51
N MET A 116 -5.26 -8.20 -6.14
CA MET A 116 -4.72 -9.36 -6.86
C MET A 116 -5.46 -9.62 -8.18
N ASP A 117 -6.78 -9.50 -8.21
CA ASP A 117 -7.60 -9.64 -9.43
C ASP A 117 -7.27 -8.56 -10.46
N ASP A 118 -7.02 -7.33 -10.00
CA ASP A 118 -6.63 -6.20 -10.84
C ASP A 118 -5.15 -6.27 -11.26
N GLY A 119 -4.41 -7.32 -10.86
CA GLY A 119 -3.00 -7.52 -11.25
C GLY A 119 -2.03 -6.50 -10.66
N LEU A 120 -2.44 -5.69 -9.68
CA LEU A 120 -1.61 -4.62 -9.10
C LEU A 120 -0.66 -5.14 -8.02
N LEU A 121 -1.14 -6.03 -7.18
CA LEU A 121 -0.39 -6.60 -6.06
C LEU A 121 -0.51 -8.12 -6.07
N ILE A 122 0.50 -8.82 -5.58
CA ILE A 122 0.47 -10.27 -5.36
C ILE A 122 0.90 -10.56 -3.94
N SER A 123 0.18 -11.45 -3.26
CA SER A 123 0.62 -11.98 -1.97
C SER A 123 1.21 -13.37 -2.14
N ILE A 124 2.42 -13.55 -1.64
CA ILE A 124 3.11 -14.84 -1.62
C ILE A 124 3.28 -15.33 -0.18
N ASP A 125 3.01 -16.61 0.04
CA ASP A 125 3.32 -17.26 1.31
C ASP A 125 4.79 -17.69 1.30
N TYR A 126 5.51 -17.38 2.38
CA TYR A 126 6.92 -17.70 2.51
C TYR A 126 7.23 -18.01 3.98
N GLY A 127 7.34 -19.30 4.32
CA GLY A 127 7.62 -19.75 5.68
C GLY A 127 8.07 -21.19 5.67
N ARG A 128 8.83 -21.60 6.69
CA ARG A 128 9.15 -23.02 6.90
C ARG A 128 8.12 -23.62 7.84
N ASN A 129 7.83 -24.91 7.72
CA ASN A 129 7.13 -25.72 8.73
C ASN A 129 5.84 -25.07 9.31
N GLY A 130 4.89 -24.70 8.44
CA GLY A 130 3.56 -24.21 8.88
C GLY A 130 3.51 -22.77 9.36
N GLU A 131 4.61 -22.02 9.30
CA GLU A 131 4.62 -20.58 9.54
C GLU A 131 3.72 -19.83 8.53
N LYS A 132 2.95 -18.86 9.04
CA LYS A 132 2.00 -18.07 8.23
C LYS A 132 2.58 -16.72 7.88
N TRP A 133 3.65 -16.72 7.11
CA TRP A 133 4.28 -15.50 6.61
C TRP A 133 3.81 -15.21 5.19
N VAL A 134 3.29 -14.00 5.00
CA VAL A 134 2.78 -13.55 3.72
C VAL A 134 3.48 -12.26 3.35
N ARG A 135 3.96 -12.14 2.12
CA ARG A 135 4.58 -10.92 1.61
C ARG A 135 3.77 -10.41 0.44
N THR A 136 3.45 -9.12 0.51
CA THR A 136 2.86 -8.41 -0.62
C THR A 136 3.95 -7.85 -1.51
N LEU A 137 3.81 -8.13 -2.81
CA LEU A 137 4.66 -7.66 -3.89
C LEU A 137 3.86 -6.75 -4.80
N ALA A 138 4.50 -5.73 -5.35
CA ALA A 138 3.99 -4.92 -6.43
C ALA A 138 4.41 -5.54 -7.76
N THR A 139 3.45 -5.73 -8.66
CA THR A 139 3.72 -6.10 -10.06
C THR A 139 4.24 -4.89 -10.84
N PRO A 140 4.71 -5.05 -12.09
CA PRO A 140 5.03 -3.91 -12.95
C PRO A 140 3.87 -2.93 -13.13
N ASP A 141 2.65 -3.44 -13.33
CA ASP A 141 1.43 -2.63 -13.43
C ASP A 141 1.09 -1.96 -12.10
N GLY A 142 1.27 -2.69 -11.00
CA GLY A 142 1.20 -2.14 -9.64
C GLY A 142 2.17 -1.00 -9.42
N LEU A 143 3.40 -1.11 -9.91
CA LEU A 143 4.41 -0.06 -9.80
C LEU A 143 4.03 1.18 -10.60
N ALA A 144 3.51 1.00 -11.82
CA ALA A 144 3.00 2.11 -12.64
C ALA A 144 1.78 2.78 -11.97
N PHE A 145 0.86 1.99 -11.42
CA PHE A 145 -0.27 2.48 -10.64
C PHE A 145 0.19 3.25 -9.41
N LEU A 146 1.15 2.73 -8.64
CA LEU A 146 1.73 3.40 -7.48
C LEU A 146 2.41 4.72 -7.86
N ALA A 147 3.15 4.74 -8.97
CA ALA A 147 3.73 5.96 -9.50
C ALA A 147 2.64 6.99 -9.80
N GLY A 148 1.57 6.60 -10.50
CA GLY A 148 0.42 7.48 -10.77
C GLY A 148 -0.28 7.94 -9.49
N LEU A 149 -0.46 7.05 -8.53
CA LEU A 149 -1.11 7.32 -7.25
C LEU A 149 -0.34 8.30 -6.37
N LEU A 150 1.00 8.22 -6.42
CA LEU A 150 1.90 9.04 -5.61
C LEU A 150 2.33 10.32 -6.34
N LYS A 151 2.29 10.34 -7.68
CA LYS A 151 2.48 11.53 -8.52
C LYS A 151 1.22 12.37 -8.65
N ALA A 152 0.03 11.76 -8.60
CA ALA A 152 -1.23 12.48 -8.58
C ALA A 152 -1.07 13.60 -7.56
N PRO A 153 -1.31 14.87 -7.95
CA PRO A 153 -0.92 15.98 -7.12
C PRO A 153 -1.56 15.73 -5.77
N ALA A 154 -0.71 15.54 -4.76
CA ALA A 154 -1.06 15.89 -3.41
C ALA A 154 -1.21 17.43 -3.38
N GLY A 155 -2.13 17.96 -4.19
CA GLY A 155 -2.67 19.29 -4.08
C GLY A 155 -3.42 19.29 -2.76
N ALA A 156 -2.73 19.73 -1.72
CA ALA A 156 -2.79 21.10 -1.25
C ALA A 156 -3.99 21.40 -0.35
N VAL A 157 -4.48 20.42 0.42
CA VAL A 157 -4.92 20.74 1.78
C VAL A 157 -3.69 20.62 2.68
N LYS A 158 -2.78 21.60 2.61
CA LYS A 158 -2.09 21.99 3.84
C LYS A 158 -3.25 22.26 4.79
N LYS A 159 -3.41 21.47 5.86
CA LYS A 159 -4.34 21.86 6.93
C LYS A 159 -4.02 23.32 7.20
N PRO A 160 -4.96 24.27 7.00
CA PRO A 160 -4.66 25.67 7.22
C PRO A 160 -4.13 25.75 8.65
N LYS A 161 -2.95 26.38 8.82
CA LYS A 161 -2.37 26.49 10.16
C LYS A 161 -3.43 27.18 11.01
N ALA A 162 -3.56 26.81 12.29
CA ALA A 162 -4.59 27.39 13.15
C ALA A 162 -4.58 28.92 13.12
N ARG A 163 -3.40 29.53 12.97
CA ARG A 163 -3.20 30.97 12.72
C ARG A 163 -3.91 31.49 11.45
N ASP A 164 -3.81 30.79 10.33
CA ASP A 164 -4.38 31.22 9.05
C ASP A 164 -5.92 31.13 9.09
N THR A 165 -6.44 30.07 9.72
CA THR A 165 -7.88 29.91 9.95
C THR A 165 -8.42 31.01 10.86
N VAL A 166 -7.78 31.28 11.99
CA VAL A 166 -8.18 32.34 12.92
C VAL A 166 -8.10 33.71 12.25
N ARG A 167 -7.04 33.99 11.46
CA ARG A 167 -6.91 35.23 10.69
C ARG A 167 -8.07 35.43 9.70
N ALA A 168 -8.43 34.40 8.95
CA ALA A 168 -9.51 34.49 7.96
C ALA A 168 -10.87 34.77 8.63
N PHE A 169 -11.16 34.11 9.76
CA PHE A 169 -12.41 34.37 10.49
C PHE A 169 -12.46 35.76 11.12
N LEU A 170 -11.35 36.25 11.68
CA LEU A 170 -11.27 37.62 12.21
C LEU A 170 -11.43 38.66 11.09
N ALA A 171 -10.81 38.44 9.93
CA ALA A 171 -10.98 39.31 8.76
C ALA A 171 -12.43 39.31 8.24
N GLY A 172 -13.16 38.21 8.43
CA GLY A 172 -14.59 38.10 8.17
C GLY A 172 -15.51 38.65 9.27
N GLY A 173 -14.96 39.39 10.25
CA GLY A 173 -15.72 40.05 11.31
C GLY A 173 -16.25 39.12 12.42
N ARG A 174 -15.77 37.87 12.49
CA ARG A 174 -16.22 36.90 13.50
C ARG A 174 -15.53 37.14 14.84
N THR A 175 -16.28 36.98 15.93
CA THR A 175 -15.77 37.01 17.29
C THR A 175 -15.02 35.72 17.65
N GLN A 176 -14.12 35.78 18.63
CA GLN A 176 -13.35 34.59 19.05
C GLN A 176 -14.25 33.43 19.53
N ALA A 177 -15.42 33.74 20.11
CA ALA A 177 -16.38 32.72 20.55
C ALA A 177 -17.01 31.98 19.36
N GLU A 178 -17.39 32.72 18.31
CA GLU A 178 -17.90 32.11 17.06
C GLU A 178 -16.83 31.27 16.38
N ILE A 179 -15.55 31.71 16.41
CA ILE A 179 -14.45 30.94 15.83
C ILE A 179 -14.28 29.59 16.54
N VAL A 180 -14.38 29.55 17.87
CA VAL A 180 -14.32 28.29 18.64
C VAL A 180 -15.44 27.34 18.21
N GLN A 181 -16.67 27.85 18.08
CA GLN A 181 -17.82 27.05 17.65
C GLN A 181 -17.68 26.53 16.22
N LEU A 182 -17.25 27.39 15.28
CA LEU A 182 -17.17 27.07 13.85
C LEU A 182 -15.95 26.21 13.49
N SER A 183 -14.84 26.38 14.18
CA SER A 183 -13.58 25.68 13.88
C SER A 183 -13.32 24.45 14.76
N GLY A 184 -14.04 24.31 15.88
CA GLY A 184 -13.80 23.26 16.87
C GLY A 184 -12.47 23.39 17.63
N MET A 185 -11.75 24.51 17.47
CA MET A 185 -10.51 24.79 18.18
C MET A 185 -10.76 25.15 19.65
N SER A 186 -9.82 24.85 20.55
CA SER A 186 -9.95 25.26 21.94
C SER A 186 -9.89 26.79 22.07
N LYS A 187 -10.57 27.34 23.09
CA LYS A 187 -10.57 28.78 23.39
C LYS A 187 -9.15 29.34 23.57
N GLN A 188 -8.24 28.55 24.14
CA GLN A 188 -6.83 28.93 24.33
C GLN A 188 -6.10 29.10 23.00
N VAL A 189 -6.28 28.17 22.05
CA VAL A 189 -5.63 28.23 20.72
C VAL A 189 -6.11 29.44 19.92
N VAL A 190 -7.42 29.69 19.94
CA VAL A 190 -8.00 30.86 19.26
C VAL A 190 -7.49 32.17 19.89
N SER A 191 -7.48 32.27 21.23
CA SER A 191 -7.02 33.47 21.92
C SER A 191 -5.53 33.76 21.69
N TYR A 192 -4.68 32.73 21.72
CA TYR A 192 -3.25 32.85 21.46
C TYR A 192 -2.98 33.42 20.05
N HIS A 193 -3.64 32.87 19.02
CA HIS A 193 -3.47 33.33 17.66
C HIS A 193 -4.11 34.69 17.40
N ALA A 194 -5.28 34.98 17.98
CA ALA A 194 -5.90 36.29 17.86
C ALA A 194 -5.02 37.41 18.42
N LYS A 195 -4.43 37.20 19.62
CA LYS A 195 -3.48 38.15 20.22
C LYS A 195 -2.20 38.33 19.39
N SER A 196 -1.68 37.22 18.84
CA SER A 196 -0.50 37.27 17.97
C SER A 196 -0.78 37.98 16.63
N ILE A 197 -2.04 38.05 16.19
CA ILE A 197 -2.44 38.73 14.95
C ILE A 197 -2.73 40.21 15.21
N SER A 198 -3.28 40.57 16.38
CA SER A 198 -3.58 41.96 16.74
C SER A 198 -2.35 42.80 17.14
N ASN A 199 -1.22 42.16 17.42
CA ASN A 199 0.05 42.82 17.75
C ASN A 199 0.95 43.05 16.50
N LEU A 200 0.36 42.96 15.30
CA LEU A 200 0.95 43.30 14.00
C LEU A 200 0.19 44.50 13.43
#